data_AF-W6LD34-F1
#
_entry.id   AF-W6LD34-F1
#
_cell.length_a   1.000
_cell.length_b   1.000
_cell.length_c   1.000
_cell.angle_alpha   90.00
_cell.angle_beta   90.00
_cell.angle_gamma   90.00
#
_symmetry.space_group_name_H-M   'P 1'
#
loop_
_entity.id
_entity.type
_entity.pdbx_description
1 polymer ?
#
loop_
_entity_poly.entity_id
_entity_poly.type
_entity_poly.pdbx_seq_one_letter_code
_entity_poly.pdbx_strand_id
1 'polypeptide(L)'
;MVQQLVRLLVGEGARQAAITVLTPYLGQSRVLRSVLRLSAFPDVRVSTVDLFQGDENDIILLSMTRTERLTEFIRMRNRLVVSCSRARFAMVIIGNDALLRQCEHWAQVLDALEATKCVGSRLPVRYQSRPDQIEWLEAAGTVSSENLTKEIEASLASVAPSERGRSGP
;
A
#
# COMPACT_ATOMS: atom_id res chain seq x y z
N MET A 1 -1.37 0.48 7.18
CA MET A 1 -0.08 0.71 6.49
C MET A 1 -0.22 1.32 5.09
N VAL A 2 -0.78 0.64 4.06
CA VAL A 2 -0.81 1.19 2.66
C VAL A 2 -1.42 2.59 2.59
N GLN A 3 -2.61 2.80 3.18
CA GLN A 3 -3.29 4.10 3.18
C GLN A 3 -2.49 5.18 3.93
N GLN A 4 -1.79 4.83 5.01
CA GLN A 4 -0.91 5.77 5.73
C GLN A 4 0.27 6.19 4.86
N LEU A 5 0.88 5.26 4.14
CA LEU A 5 1.99 5.55 3.24
C LEU A 5 1.55 6.43 2.06
N VAL A 6 0.37 6.16 1.47
CA VAL A 6 -0.21 7.04 0.46
C VAL A 6 -0.43 8.45 1.01
N ARG A 7 -1.05 8.57 2.19
CA ARG A 7 -1.31 9.87 2.84
C ARG A 7 -0.01 10.67 3.03
N LEU A 8 1.03 10.01 3.51
CA LEU A 8 2.34 10.59 3.73
C LEU A 8 2.95 11.08 2.41
N LEU A 9 3.03 10.21 1.40
CA LEU A 9 3.62 10.55 0.11
C LEU A 9 2.91 11.74 -0.54
N VAL A 10 1.57 11.74 -0.51
CA VAL A 10 0.76 12.86 -1.03
C VAL A 10 0.96 14.13 -0.21
N GLY A 11 1.03 14.01 1.12
CA GLY A 11 1.32 15.14 2.02
C GLY A 11 2.69 15.78 1.75
N GLU A 12 3.68 14.97 1.34
CA GLU A 12 5.02 15.41 0.95
C GLU A 12 5.12 15.87 -0.51
N GLY A 13 3.98 16.01 -1.21
CA GLY A 13 3.90 16.60 -2.55
C GLY A 13 3.86 15.59 -3.70
N ALA A 14 3.82 14.29 -3.45
CA ALA A 14 3.63 13.32 -4.52
C ALA A 14 2.21 13.46 -5.12
N ARG A 15 2.12 13.58 -6.44
CA ARG A 15 0.84 13.53 -7.14
C ARG A 15 0.22 12.14 -6.98
N GLN A 16 -1.06 12.06 -6.63
CA GLN A 16 -1.76 10.78 -6.48
C GLN A 16 -1.61 9.87 -7.71
N ALA A 17 -1.73 10.44 -8.92
CA ALA A 17 -1.57 9.72 -10.18
C ALA A 17 -0.15 9.13 -10.40
N ALA A 18 0.86 9.64 -9.69
CA ALA A 18 2.23 9.13 -9.72
C ALA A 18 2.43 7.90 -8.81
N ILE A 19 1.38 7.50 -8.06
CA ILE A 19 1.41 6.36 -7.14
C ILE A 19 0.53 5.24 -7.69
N THR A 20 1.08 4.02 -7.74
CA THR A 20 0.30 2.80 -7.95
C THR A 20 0.45 1.85 -6.78
N VAL A 21 -0.68 1.34 -6.28
CA VAL A 21 -0.71 0.21 -5.36
C VAL A 21 -0.93 -1.08 -6.14
N LEU A 22 0.05 -1.98 -6.09
CA LEU A 22 -0.02 -3.31 -6.68
C LEU A 22 -0.33 -4.35 -5.61
N THR A 23 -1.14 -5.34 -5.97
CA THR A 23 -1.40 -6.47 -5.11
C THR A 23 -1.61 -7.75 -5.93
N PRO A 24 -1.25 -8.93 -5.41
CA PRO A 24 -1.46 -10.17 -6.15
C PRO A 24 -2.93 -10.53 -6.41
N TYR A 25 -3.87 -10.08 -5.56
CA TYR A 25 -5.25 -10.59 -5.56
C TYR A 25 -6.30 -9.53 -5.84
N LEU A 26 -7.28 -9.86 -6.68
CA LEU A 26 -8.37 -8.96 -7.06
C LEU A 26 -9.22 -8.52 -5.85
N GLY A 27 -9.46 -9.42 -4.89
CA GLY A 27 -10.20 -9.09 -3.66
C GLY A 27 -9.53 -7.94 -2.89
N GLN A 28 -8.21 -8.02 -2.70
CA GLN A 28 -7.44 -6.96 -2.07
C GLN A 28 -7.46 -5.67 -2.89
N SER A 29 -7.35 -5.78 -4.22
CA SER A 29 -7.42 -4.60 -5.10
C SER A 29 -8.72 -3.81 -4.91
N ARG A 30 -9.86 -4.51 -4.77
CA ARG A 30 -11.17 -3.89 -4.50
C ARG A 30 -11.22 -3.21 -3.14
N VAL A 31 -10.72 -3.86 -2.09
CA VAL A 31 -10.66 -3.29 -0.73
C VAL A 31 -9.78 -2.05 -0.70
N LEU A 32 -8.55 -2.14 -1.22
CA LEU A 32 -7.62 -1.02 -1.27
C LEU A 32 -8.18 0.16 -2.06
N ARG A 33 -8.79 -0.10 -3.22
CA ARG A 33 -9.42 0.96 -4.03
C ARG A 33 -10.52 1.69 -3.24
N SER A 34 -11.35 0.94 -2.51
CA SER A 34 -12.42 1.52 -1.71
C SER A 34 -11.87 2.36 -0.55
N VAL A 35 -10.90 1.82 0.20
CA VAL A 35 -10.22 2.52 1.31
C VAL A 35 -9.57 3.82 0.84
N LEU A 36 -8.83 3.78 -0.27
CA LEU A 36 -8.13 4.96 -0.79
C LEU A 36 -9.11 6.03 -1.29
N ARG A 37 -10.16 5.63 -2.00
CA ARG A 37 -11.21 6.56 -2.45
C ARG A 37 -11.89 7.26 -1.26
N LEU A 38 -12.24 6.52 -0.22
CA LEU A 38 -12.85 7.07 0.99
C LEU A 38 -11.89 7.93 1.81
N SER A 39 -10.59 7.70 1.67
CA SER A 39 -9.54 8.49 2.32
C SER A 39 -9.11 9.73 1.54
N ALA A 40 -9.92 10.19 0.57
CA ALA A 40 -9.60 11.31 -0.32
C ALA A 40 -8.39 11.09 -1.27
N PHE A 41 -8.10 9.82 -1.60
CA PHE A 41 -7.08 9.44 -2.57
C PHE A 41 -7.66 8.72 -3.81
N PRO A 42 -8.66 9.29 -4.52
CA PRO A 42 -9.33 8.62 -5.62
C PRO A 42 -8.45 8.39 -6.86
N ASP A 43 -7.39 9.19 -7.03
CA ASP A 43 -6.56 9.17 -8.23
C ASP A 43 -5.33 8.26 -8.09
N VAL A 44 -5.14 7.65 -6.92
CA VAL A 44 -4.13 6.61 -6.73
C VAL A 44 -4.56 5.35 -7.46
N ARG A 45 -3.74 4.91 -8.41
CA ARG A 45 -4.05 3.71 -9.19
C ARG A 45 -3.92 2.47 -8.30
N VAL A 46 -4.92 1.59 -8.33
CA VAL A 46 -4.85 0.27 -7.70
C VAL A 46 -4.98 -0.79 -8.78
N SER A 47 -4.09 -1.76 -8.83
CA SER A 47 -4.14 -2.83 -9.83
C SER A 47 -3.63 -4.16 -9.27
N THR A 48 -3.99 -5.24 -9.95
CA THR A 48 -3.31 -6.52 -9.75
C THR A 48 -2.04 -6.61 -10.58
N VAL A 49 -1.08 -7.45 -10.19
CA VAL A 49 0.17 -7.66 -10.95
C VAL A 49 -0.10 -8.02 -12.41
N ASP A 50 -1.05 -8.93 -12.67
CA ASP A 50 -1.39 -9.39 -14.02
C ASP A 50 -1.92 -8.25 -14.90
N LEU A 51 -2.84 -7.45 -14.37
CA LEU A 51 -3.46 -6.31 -15.07
C LEU A 51 -2.53 -5.09 -15.21
N PHE A 52 -1.37 -5.09 -14.56
CA PHE A 52 -0.39 -4.00 -14.63
C PHE A 52 0.82 -4.37 -15.48
N GLN A 53 0.76 -5.49 -16.20
CA GLN A 53 1.86 -5.91 -17.08
C GLN A 53 2.04 -4.90 -18.22
N GLY A 54 3.27 -4.42 -18.42
CA GLY A 54 3.61 -3.44 -19.46
C GLY A 54 3.45 -1.98 -19.03
N ASP A 55 2.75 -1.73 -17.92
CA ASP A 55 2.65 -0.40 -17.32
C ASP A 55 3.79 -0.15 -16.33
N GLU A 56 4.05 1.12 -16.02
CA GLU A 56 4.98 1.59 -14.99
C GLU A 56 4.40 2.81 -14.27
N ASN A 57 4.88 3.10 -13.07
CA ASN A 57 4.60 4.37 -12.39
C ASN A 57 5.80 4.83 -11.56
N ASP A 58 5.78 6.10 -11.17
CA ASP A 58 6.85 6.75 -10.42
C ASP A 58 7.09 6.06 -9.06
N ILE A 59 6.00 5.77 -8.34
CA ILE A 59 6.03 5.12 -7.04
C ILE A 59 5.13 3.87 -7.05
N ILE A 60 5.68 2.72 -6.67
CA ILE A 60 4.95 1.47 -6.53
C ILE A 60 4.89 1.04 -5.06
N LEU A 61 3.66 0.83 -4.56
CA LEU A 61 3.41 0.22 -3.27
C LEU A 61 2.93 -1.21 -3.49
N LEU A 62 3.78 -2.20 -3.22
CA LEU A 62 3.45 -3.62 -3.40
C LEU A 62 2.88 -4.20 -2.11
N SER A 63 1.57 -4.42 -2.07
CA SER A 63 0.85 -5.00 -0.94
C SER A 63 0.68 -6.51 -1.11
N MET A 64 1.54 -7.27 -0.41
CA MET A 64 1.48 -8.72 -0.28
C MET A 64 0.47 -9.07 0.83
N THR A 65 -0.49 -9.93 0.53
CA THR A 65 -1.68 -10.13 1.39
C THR A 65 -1.65 -11.43 2.18
N ARG A 66 -0.73 -12.34 1.90
CA ARG A 66 -0.66 -13.64 2.55
C ARG A 66 0.21 -13.57 3.79
N THR A 67 -0.32 -14.08 4.89
CA THR A 67 0.36 -14.12 6.19
C THR A 67 0.68 -15.54 6.64
N GLU A 68 -0.07 -16.55 6.18
CA GLU A 68 0.05 -17.92 6.68
C GLU A 68 0.62 -18.94 5.68
N ARG A 69 0.26 -18.84 4.40
CA ARG A 69 0.66 -19.82 3.37
C ARG A 69 0.95 -19.15 2.04
N LEU A 70 2.03 -19.59 1.41
CA LEU A 70 2.37 -19.23 0.04
C LEU A 70 1.38 -19.85 -0.93
N THR A 71 1.03 -19.08 -1.94
CA THR A 71 0.23 -19.54 -3.08
C THR A 71 1.14 -19.75 -4.28
N GLU A 72 0.67 -20.54 -5.25
CA GLU A 72 1.36 -20.68 -6.54
C GLU A 72 1.58 -19.31 -7.20
N PHE A 73 0.64 -18.37 -7.01
CA PHE A 73 0.79 -17.01 -7.52
C PHE A 73 2.06 -16.32 -7.05
N ILE A 74 2.34 -16.37 -5.75
CA ILE A 74 3.53 -15.72 -5.16
C ILE A 74 4.81 -16.45 -5.57
N ARG A 75 4.73 -17.77 -5.83
CA ARG A 75 5.87 -18.59 -6.27
C ARG A 75 6.28 -18.34 -7.73
N MET A 76 5.42 -17.74 -8.55
CA MET A 76 5.71 -17.48 -9.96
C MET A 76 6.78 -16.40 -10.14
N ARG A 77 7.97 -16.80 -10.58
CA ARG A 77 9.09 -15.89 -10.89
C ARG A 77 8.69 -14.74 -11.83
N ASN A 78 7.93 -15.04 -12.88
CA ASN A 78 7.50 -14.02 -13.85
C ASN A 78 6.68 -12.91 -13.18
N ARG A 79 5.85 -13.24 -12.19
CA ARG A 79 5.03 -12.25 -11.46
C ARG A 79 5.86 -11.44 -10.47
N LEU A 80 6.88 -12.03 -9.86
CA LEU A 80 7.88 -11.30 -9.09
C LEU A 80 8.62 -10.30 -9.98
N VAL A 81 9.15 -10.73 -11.12
CA VAL A 81 9.90 -9.86 -12.04
C VAL A 81 9.03 -8.71 -12.54
N VAL A 82 7.78 -8.99 -12.94
CA VAL A 82 6.83 -7.94 -13.28
C VAL A 82 6.69 -6.98 -12.11
N SER A 83 6.32 -7.45 -10.92
CA SER A 83 6.09 -6.59 -9.75
C SER A 83 7.28 -5.68 -9.43
N CYS A 84 8.50 -6.23 -9.42
CA CYS A 84 9.72 -5.52 -9.05
C CYS A 84 10.22 -4.53 -10.11
N SER A 85 9.75 -4.62 -11.36
CA SER A 85 10.18 -3.75 -12.47
C SER A 85 9.23 -2.60 -12.78
N ARG A 86 8.17 -2.40 -11.99
CA ARG A 86 7.13 -1.40 -12.27
C ARG A 86 7.43 0.01 -11.78
N ALA A 87 8.40 0.15 -10.87
CA ALA A 87 8.72 1.43 -10.22
C ALA A 87 9.82 2.17 -10.97
N ARG A 88 9.58 3.45 -11.28
CA ARG A 88 10.58 4.31 -11.92
C ARG A 88 11.49 5.00 -10.91
N PHE A 89 10.96 5.39 -9.74
CA PHE A 89 11.72 6.09 -8.71
C PHE A 89 11.75 5.35 -7.37
N ALA A 90 10.61 4.85 -6.89
CA ALA A 90 10.55 4.23 -5.57
C ALA A 90 9.62 3.01 -5.51
N MET A 91 10.03 2.00 -4.74
CA MET A 91 9.23 0.83 -4.44
C MET A 91 9.21 0.57 -2.93
N VAL A 92 8.02 0.32 -2.39
CA VAL A 92 7.85 -0.16 -1.02
C VAL A 92 7.06 -1.46 -1.03
N ILE A 93 7.62 -2.50 -0.43
CA ILE A 93 6.99 -3.83 -0.34
C ILE A 93 6.46 -4.02 1.08
N ILE A 94 5.19 -4.36 1.20
CA ILE A 94 4.50 -4.59 2.48
C ILE A 94 4.05 -6.05 2.48
N GLY A 95 4.58 -6.87 3.39
CA GLY A 95 4.28 -8.30 3.43
C GLY A 95 4.90 -9.02 4.63
N ASN A 96 4.59 -10.31 4.75
CA ASN A 96 5.25 -11.20 5.72
C ASN A 96 6.54 -11.76 5.09
N ASP A 97 7.68 -11.25 5.56
CA ASP A 97 9.02 -11.63 5.11
C ASP A 97 9.30 -13.13 5.36
N ALA A 98 8.98 -13.65 6.55
CA ALA A 98 9.17 -15.06 6.88
C ALA A 98 8.41 -15.99 5.92
N LEU A 99 7.22 -15.57 5.45
CA LEU A 99 6.47 -16.31 4.45
C LEU A 99 7.09 -16.19 3.05
N LEU A 100 7.50 -14.99 2.65
CA LEU A 100 8.10 -14.74 1.34
C LEU A 100 9.44 -15.48 1.17
N ARG A 101 10.23 -15.60 2.24
CA ARG A 101 11.49 -16.37 2.25
C ARG A 101 11.34 -17.85 1.91
N GLN A 102 10.13 -18.42 2.04
CA GLN A 102 9.85 -19.80 1.61
C GLN A 102 9.79 -19.97 0.08
N CYS A 103 9.95 -18.89 -0.68
CA CYS A 103 10.09 -18.90 -2.13
C CYS A 103 11.49 -18.41 -2.51
N GLU A 104 12.24 -19.23 -3.25
CA GLU A 104 13.64 -18.97 -3.62
C GLU A 104 13.87 -17.57 -4.22
N HIS A 105 13.05 -17.17 -5.19
CA HIS A 105 13.22 -15.88 -5.86
C HIS A 105 12.87 -14.69 -4.96
N TRP A 106 11.91 -14.86 -4.04
CA TRP A 106 11.60 -13.84 -3.04
C TRP A 106 12.68 -13.75 -1.97
N ALA A 107 13.28 -14.88 -1.57
CA ALA A 107 14.43 -14.90 -0.67
C ALA A 107 15.59 -14.08 -1.26
N GLN A 108 15.92 -14.26 -2.54
CA GLN A 108 16.95 -13.47 -3.22
C GLN A 108 16.65 -11.95 -3.20
N VAL A 109 15.39 -11.56 -3.40
CA VAL A 109 14.98 -10.14 -3.29
C VAL A 109 15.15 -9.63 -1.86
N LEU A 110 14.73 -10.40 -0.86
CA LEU A 110 14.86 -10.01 0.55
C LEU A 110 16.30 -9.95 1.01
N ASP A 111 17.16 -10.86 0.56
CA ASP A 111 18.60 -10.86 0.88
C ASP A 111 19.28 -9.61 0.30
N ALA A 112 18.92 -9.21 -0.92
CA ALA A 112 19.41 -7.98 -1.53
C ALA A 112 18.96 -6.73 -0.75
N LEU A 113 17.70 -6.71 -0.30
CA LEU A 113 17.16 -5.60 0.51
C LEU A 113 17.78 -5.56 1.92
N GLU A 114 18.07 -6.71 2.53
CA GLU A 114 18.73 -6.77 3.84
C GLU A 114 20.18 -6.29 3.77
N ALA A 115 20.91 -6.63 2.70
CA ALA A 115 22.26 -6.15 2.47
C ALA A 115 22.31 -4.60 2.43
N THR A 116 21.24 -3.95 2.00
CA THR A 116 21.10 -2.48 1.98
C THR A 116 20.35 -1.90 3.19
N LYS A 117 20.05 -2.72 4.21
CA LYS A 117 19.28 -2.31 5.41
C LYS A 117 17.88 -1.76 5.11
N CYS A 118 17.22 -2.31 4.09
CA CYS A 118 15.90 -1.92 3.60
C CYS A 118 14.77 -2.87 4.02
N VAL A 119 15.02 -3.79 4.97
CA VAL A 119 14.01 -4.69 5.53
C VAL A 119 13.80 -4.36 7.01
N GLY A 120 12.53 -4.26 7.44
CA GLY A 120 12.18 -4.02 8.83
C GLY A 120 10.67 -3.98 9.05
N SER A 121 10.25 -3.97 10.31
CA SER A 121 8.84 -3.88 10.72
C SER A 121 8.24 -2.48 10.59
N ARG A 122 9.09 -1.49 10.31
CA ARG A 122 8.78 -0.07 10.29
C ARG A 122 9.54 0.65 9.18
N LEU A 123 8.92 1.68 8.63
CA LEU A 123 9.51 2.50 7.58
C LEU A 123 9.99 3.83 8.19
N PRO A 124 11.27 4.22 8.00
CA PRO A 124 11.72 5.54 8.40
C PRO A 124 11.14 6.59 7.44
N VAL A 125 10.52 7.61 8.01
CA VAL A 125 9.88 8.72 7.31
C VAL A 125 10.62 9.98 7.66
N ARG A 126 11.02 10.72 6.63
CA ARG A 126 11.63 12.04 6.77
C ARG A 126 10.76 13.03 5.99
N TYR A 127 10.29 14.06 6.69
CA TYR A 127 9.49 15.12 6.08
C TYR A 127 10.40 16.22 5.56
N GLN A 128 10.06 16.82 4.42
CA GLN A 128 10.78 17.96 3.86
C GLN A 128 10.76 19.16 4.80
N SER A 129 9.65 19.34 5.53
CA SER A 129 9.48 20.42 6.52
C SER A 129 10.33 20.24 7.78
N ARG A 130 10.77 19.01 8.07
CA ARG A 130 11.52 18.65 9.29
C ARG A 130 12.62 17.63 8.96
N PRO A 131 13.68 18.06 8.26
CA PRO A 131 14.71 17.13 7.80
C PRO A 131 15.44 16.48 8.98
N ASP A 132 15.58 17.11 10.14
CA ASP A 132 16.35 16.50 11.24
C ASP A 132 15.55 15.50 12.09
N GLN A 133 14.26 15.30 11.75
CA GLN A 133 13.37 14.41 12.48
C GLN A 133 13.01 13.19 11.62
N ILE A 134 13.30 11.99 12.13
CA ILE A 134 12.85 10.72 11.55
C ILE A 134 11.66 10.23 12.38
N GLU A 135 10.51 10.08 11.72
CA GLU A 135 9.36 9.38 12.28
C GLU A 135 9.34 7.95 11.77
N TRP A 136 8.85 7.01 12.58
CA TRP A 136 8.76 5.61 12.18
C TRP A 136 7.32 5.23 11.91
N LEU A 137 7.02 4.90 10.65
CA LEU A 137 5.72 4.37 10.28
C LEU A 137 5.70 2.86 10.53
N GLU A 138 4.99 2.45 11.57
CA GLU A 138 4.82 1.05 11.93
C GLU A 138 3.79 0.35 11.02
N ALA A 139 4.04 -0.92 10.71
CA ALA A 139 3.01 -1.78 10.14
C ALA A 139 1.94 -2.03 11.21
N ALA A 140 0.85 -1.24 11.21
CA ALA A 140 -0.28 -1.48 12.10
C ALA A 140 -0.67 -2.97 12.06
N GLY A 141 -0.61 -3.64 13.21
CA GLY A 141 -0.83 -5.08 13.35
C GLY A 141 -2.13 -5.51 12.67
N THR A 142 -2.11 -6.71 12.08
CA THR A 142 -3.19 -7.33 11.28
C THR A 142 -4.57 -6.74 11.55
N VAL A 143 -4.97 -5.75 10.76
CA VAL A 143 -6.32 -5.20 10.86
C VAL A 143 -7.25 -6.23 10.23
N SER A 144 -8.02 -6.93 11.08
CA SER A 144 -9.09 -7.82 10.63
C SER A 144 -10.00 -7.05 9.65
N SER A 145 -10.48 -7.74 8.61
CA SER A 145 -11.44 -7.22 7.63
C SER A 145 -12.61 -6.49 8.31
N GLU A 146 -13.05 -6.99 9.47
CA GLU A 146 -14.13 -6.41 10.28
C GLU A 146 -13.78 -5.03 10.85
N ASN A 147 -12.53 -4.83 11.26
CA ASN A 147 -12.06 -3.55 11.80
C ASN A 147 -11.90 -2.51 10.68
N LEU A 148 -11.51 -2.94 9.47
CA LEU A 148 -11.48 -2.09 8.28
C LEU A 148 -12.88 -1.60 7.91
N THR A 149 -13.90 -2.47 7.92
CA THR A 149 -15.30 -2.04 7.72
C THR A 149 -15.76 -1.04 8.78
N LYS A 150 -15.44 -1.28 10.04
CA LYS A 150 -15.81 -0.37 11.14
C LYS A 150 -15.11 0.99 11.05
N GLU A 151 -13.83 1.03 10.70
CA GLU A 151 -13.08 2.29 10.49
C GLU A 151 -13.60 3.06 9.26
N ILE A 152 -13.96 2.34 8.20
CA ILE A 152 -14.58 2.91 7.00
C ILE A 152 -15.96 3.49 7.33
N GLU A 153 -16.81 2.75 8.05
CA GLU A 153 -18.14 3.20 8.48
C GLU A 153 -18.04 4.41 9.42
N ALA A 154 -17.11 4.38 10.38
CA ALA A 154 -16.85 5.50 11.29
C ALA A 154 -16.36 6.76 10.53
N SER A 155 -15.55 6.58 9.49
CA SER A 155 -15.08 7.68 8.64
C SER A 155 -16.18 8.20 7.70
N LEU A 156 -17.12 7.36 7.28
CA LEU A 156 -18.28 7.76 6.50
C LEU A 156 -19.31 8.54 7.34
N ALA A 157 -19.47 8.17 8.61
CA ALA A 157 -20.39 8.83 9.54
C ALA A 157 -19.96 10.26 9.89
N SER A 158 -18.66 10.57 9.86
CA SER A 158 -18.13 11.92 10.14
C SER A 158 -18.23 12.90 8.96
N VAL A 159 -18.58 12.41 7.76
CA VAL A 159 -18.75 13.19 6.53
C VAL A 159 -20.22 13.48 6.21
N ALA A 160 -21.16 13.00 7.03
CA ALA A 160 -22.58 13.29 6.86
C ALA A 160 -22.81 14.82 6.89
N PRO A 161 -23.48 15.41 5.88
CA PRO A 161 -23.74 16.85 5.87
C PRO A 161 -24.61 17.21 7.07
N SER A 162 -24.21 18.24 7.82
CA SER A 162 -25.15 18.93 8.70
C SER A 162 -26.27 19.48 7.83
N GLU A 163 -27.45 18.86 7.90
CA GLU A 163 -28.67 19.44 7.36
C GLU A 163 -28.92 20.75 8.10
N ARG A 164 -28.42 21.83 7.48
CA ARG A 164 -28.75 23.19 7.83
C ARG A 164 -30.24 23.37 7.63
N GLY A 165 -30.87 23.84 8.70
CA GLY A 165 -32.26 24.23 8.69
C GLY A 165 -32.59 25.13 7.49
N ARG A 166 -33.73 24.84 6.89
CA ARG A 166 -34.55 25.86 6.26
C ARG A 166 -35.94 25.77 6.87
N SER A 167 -36.10 26.60 7.88
CA SER A 167 -37.37 27.16 8.30
C SER A 167 -37.97 27.97 7.15
N GLY A 168 -39.22 27.65 6.80
CA GLY A 168 -40.25 28.58 6.35
C GLY A 168 -40.38 28.82 4.84
N PRO A 169 -41.48 29.45 4.42
CA PRO A 169 -42.62 29.94 5.22
C PRO A 169 -43.87 29.05 5.15
#